data_AF-A0AAW9LF74-F1
#
_entry.id   AF-A0AAW9LF74-F1
#
_cell.length_a   1.000
_cell.length_b   1.000
_cell.length_c   1.000
_cell.angle_alpha   90.00
_cell.angle_beta   90.00
_cell.angle_gamma   90.00
#
_symmetry.space_group_name_H-M   'P 1'
#
loop_
_entity.id
_entity.type
_entity.pdbx_description
1 polymer ?
#
loop_
_entity_poly.entity_id
_entity_poly.type
_entity_poly.pdbx_seq_one_letter_code
_entity_poly.pdbx_strand_id
1 'polypeptide(L)'
;MHIGGGTTIGDVNVYDRENAPPDIVEDQPLDAAAWVYRQLQTLYQSNGLAELARQSYFMEKDTRRRLAWEKQRYTSALKQELSRWVMRYGESPYRVLLTSLFVIVLFAVMFPLTGGIQEGRDGQDITYVIQNPEVAPMWWVGRVLFKSLYFSVVTFATLGYGDIQPIGPWARFLAGIESLLGALLAALLVFVLARIVTW
;
A
#
# COMPACT_ATOMS: atom_id res chain seq x y z
N MET A 1 16.91 43.95 -32.67
CA MET A 1 16.37 43.53 -33.98
C MET A 1 15.44 44.65 -34.44
N HIS A 2 15.89 45.51 -35.36
CA HIS A 2 15.08 46.64 -35.85
C HIS A 2 14.21 46.14 -37.01
N ILE A 3 12.88 46.20 -36.83
CA ILE A 3 11.93 45.90 -37.90
C ILE A 3 11.80 47.17 -38.75
N GLY A 4 12.27 47.11 -40.00
CA GLY A 4 12.23 48.24 -40.94
C GLY A 4 10.82 48.47 -41.49
N GLY A 5 10.49 49.74 -41.80
CA GLY A 5 9.15 50.19 -42.23
C GLY A 5 8.63 49.64 -43.57
N GLY A 6 9.36 48.74 -44.23
CA GLY A 6 8.91 48.00 -45.42
C GLY A 6 8.38 46.59 -45.13
N THR A 7 8.26 46.20 -43.86
CA THR A 7 7.82 44.85 -43.48
C THR A 7 6.30 44.77 -43.54
N THR A 8 5.75 44.11 -44.56
CA THR A 8 4.32 43.80 -44.64
C THR A 8 3.99 42.66 -43.68
N ILE A 9 3.33 43.00 -42.57
CA ILE A 9 2.78 42.03 -41.62
C ILE A 9 1.53 41.44 -42.28
N GLY A 10 1.56 40.16 -42.64
CA GLY A 10 0.37 39.45 -43.11
C GLY A 10 -0.60 39.19 -41.96
N ASP A 11 -1.89 39.04 -42.26
CA ASP A 11 -2.97 38.82 -41.27
C ASP A 11 -2.87 37.49 -40.48
N VAL A 12 -1.90 36.64 -40.80
CA VAL A 12 -1.76 35.31 -40.22
C VAL A 12 -0.31 35.11 -39.81
N ASN A 13 -0.09 34.87 -38.51
CA ASN A 13 1.21 34.57 -37.95
C ASN A 13 1.74 33.27 -38.59
N VAL A 14 3.06 33.15 -38.76
CA VAL A 14 3.69 31.91 -39.28
C VAL A 14 3.28 30.69 -38.42
N TYR A 15 3.04 30.90 -37.13
CA TYR A 15 2.57 29.86 -36.20
C TYR A 15 1.09 29.46 -36.38
N ASP A 16 0.27 30.27 -37.05
CA ASP A 16 -1.15 29.99 -37.31
C ASP A 16 -1.38 29.24 -38.64
N ARG A 17 -0.33 29.03 -39.44
CA ARG A 17 -0.43 28.40 -40.77
C ARG A 17 -0.32 26.88 -40.75
N GLU A 18 0.24 26.33 -39.69
CA GLU A 18 0.25 24.89 -39.46
C GLU A 18 -0.97 24.53 -38.62
N ASN A 19 -1.74 23.53 -39.07
CA ASN A 19 -2.74 22.90 -38.22
C ASN A 19 -2.01 22.48 -36.94
N ALA A 20 -2.31 23.17 -35.84
CA ALA A 20 -1.76 22.80 -34.55
C ALA A 20 -2.04 21.31 -34.37
N PRO A 21 -1.04 20.47 -33.99
CA PRO A 21 -1.33 19.10 -33.62
C PRO A 21 -2.49 19.14 -32.61
N PRO A 22 -3.46 18.20 -32.71
CA PRO A 22 -4.67 18.25 -31.88
C PRO A 22 -4.24 18.49 -30.44
N ASP A 23 -4.86 19.49 -29.80
CA ASP A 23 -4.45 19.89 -28.47
C ASP A 23 -4.50 18.65 -27.59
N ILE A 24 -3.35 18.23 -27.07
CA ILE A 24 -3.22 17.06 -26.20
C ILE A 24 -4.19 17.18 -25.01
N VAL A 25 -4.58 18.41 -24.67
CA VAL A 25 -5.60 18.75 -23.69
C VAL A 25 -7.02 18.31 -24.11
N GLU A 26 -7.39 18.45 -25.39
CA GLU A 26 -8.71 18.09 -25.91
C GLU A 26 -8.86 16.59 -26.16
N ASP A 27 -7.84 15.94 -26.76
CA ASP A 27 -7.92 14.52 -27.10
C ASP A 27 -7.57 13.59 -25.92
N GLN A 28 -6.64 13.98 -25.05
CA GLN A 28 -6.12 13.12 -23.96
C GLN A 28 -5.80 13.94 -22.69
N PRO A 29 -6.82 14.50 -22.02
CA PRO A 29 -6.65 15.45 -20.92
C PRO A 29 -5.78 14.93 -19.77
N LEU A 30 -5.82 13.62 -19.50
CA LEU A 30 -4.98 12.99 -18.47
C LEU A 30 -3.51 12.86 -18.89
N ASP A 31 -3.21 12.60 -20.16
CA ASP A 31 -1.83 12.54 -20.64
C ASP A 31 -1.22 13.95 -20.67
N ALA A 32 -2.01 14.97 -21.05
CA ALA A 32 -1.60 16.38 -20.97
C ALA A 32 -1.31 16.81 -19.53
N ALA A 33 -2.21 16.52 -18.59
CA ALA A 33 -2.00 16.84 -17.18
C ALA A 33 -0.75 16.15 -16.61
N ALA A 34 -0.50 14.88 -16.93
CA ALA A 34 0.71 14.18 -16.52
C ALA A 34 1.99 14.83 -17.09
N TRP A 35 1.95 15.32 -18.33
CA TRP A 35 3.07 16.05 -18.92
C TRP A 35 3.33 17.38 -18.20
N VAL A 36 2.28 18.16 -17.91
CA VAL A 36 2.40 19.44 -17.20
C VAL A 36 3.04 19.27 -15.82
N TYR A 37 2.61 18.27 -15.05
CA TYR A 37 3.19 17.99 -13.74
C TYR A 37 4.67 17.60 -13.81
N ARG A 38 5.10 16.91 -14.87
CA ARG A 38 6.52 16.60 -15.08
C ARG A 38 7.35 17.85 -15.40
N GLN A 39 6.79 18.77 -16.18
CA GLN A 39 7.45 20.05 -16.45
C GLN A 39 7.57 20.88 -15.17
N LEU A 40 6.51 20.97 -14.37
CA LEU A 40 6.54 21.62 -13.06
C LEU A 40 7.59 20.99 -12.13
N GLN A 41 7.66 19.67 -12.07
CA GLN A 41 8.68 18.97 -11.29
C GLN A 41 10.10 19.35 -11.74
N THR A 42 10.36 19.37 -13.05
CA THR A 42 11.68 19.69 -13.62
C THR A 42 12.07 21.13 -13.29
N LEU A 43 11.11 22.06 -13.38
CA LEU A 43 11.27 23.46 -12.99
C LEU A 43 11.57 23.61 -11.50
N TYR A 44 10.82 22.93 -10.62
CA TYR A 44 11.06 23.01 -9.19
C TYR A 44 12.40 22.39 -8.79
N GLN A 45 12.83 21.30 -9.45
CA GLN A 45 14.15 20.70 -9.23
C GLN A 45 15.28 21.64 -9.66
N SER A 46 15.17 22.29 -10.82
CA SER A 46 16.18 23.24 -11.30
C SER A 46 16.28 24.49 -10.43
N ASN A 47 15.22 24.84 -9.69
CA ASN A 47 15.18 25.96 -8.74
C ASN A 47 15.46 25.55 -7.28
N GLY A 48 15.80 24.29 -7.01
CA GLY A 48 16.08 23.81 -5.65
C GLY A 48 14.86 23.74 -4.71
N LEU A 49 13.63 23.83 -5.26
CA LEU A 49 12.37 23.81 -4.52
C LEU A 49 11.89 22.37 -4.28
N ALA A 50 12.58 21.65 -3.40
CA ALA A 50 12.38 20.21 -3.19
C ALA A 50 10.94 19.82 -2.80
N GLU A 51 10.28 20.62 -1.96
CA GLU A 51 8.90 20.35 -1.49
C GLU A 51 7.88 20.41 -2.65
N LEU A 52 7.96 21.46 -3.47
CA LEU A 52 7.06 21.66 -4.62
C LEU A 52 7.33 20.65 -5.74
N ALA A 53 8.60 20.26 -5.93
CA ALA A 53 8.97 19.17 -6.84
C ALA A 53 8.33 17.85 -6.40
N ARG A 54 8.35 17.55 -5.09
CA ARG A 54 7.74 16.35 -4.51
C ARG A 54 6.21 16.34 -4.70
N GLN A 55 5.54 17.48 -4.48
CA GLN A 55 4.10 17.60 -4.72
C GLN A 55 3.74 17.37 -6.20
N SER A 56 4.49 17.98 -7.12
CA SER A 56 4.28 17.82 -8.57
C SER A 56 4.44 16.38 -9.02
N TYR A 57 5.42 15.67 -8.46
CA TYR A 57 5.63 14.25 -8.68
C TYR A 57 4.46 13.37 -8.23
N PHE A 58 3.81 13.67 -7.09
CA PHE A 58 2.60 12.96 -6.67
C PHE A 58 1.43 13.20 -7.61
N MET A 59 1.24 14.45 -8.04
CA MET A 59 0.16 14.81 -8.96
C MET A 59 0.34 14.14 -10.33
N GLU A 60 1.57 14.06 -10.87
CA GLU A 60 1.86 13.29 -12.09
C GLU A 60 1.44 11.81 -11.92
N LYS A 61 1.82 11.20 -10.80
CA LYS A 61 1.55 9.78 -10.53
C LYS A 61 0.07 9.46 -10.37
N ASP A 62 -0.69 10.31 -9.66
CA ASP A 62 -2.13 10.14 -9.53
C ASP A 62 -2.84 10.29 -10.87
N THR A 63 -2.36 11.18 -11.74
CA THR A 63 -2.89 11.38 -13.09
C THR A 63 -2.60 10.19 -14.01
N ARG A 64 -1.36 9.71 -14.05
CA ARG A 64 -0.96 8.49 -14.80
C ARG A 64 -1.71 7.25 -14.32
N ARG A 65 -2.09 7.19 -13.05
CA ARG A 65 -2.89 6.08 -12.50
C ARG A 65 -4.31 6.09 -13.06
N ARG A 66 -4.97 7.25 -13.10
CA ARG A 66 -6.30 7.38 -13.72
C ARG A 66 -6.27 6.97 -15.19
N LEU A 67 -5.23 7.39 -15.91
CA LEU A 67 -4.98 7.00 -17.29
C LEU A 67 -4.79 5.47 -17.46
N ALA A 68 -4.10 4.81 -16.51
CA ALA A 68 -3.86 3.37 -16.58
C ALA A 68 -5.13 2.52 -16.42
N TRP A 69 -6.10 2.98 -15.64
CA TRP A 69 -7.43 2.35 -15.55
C TRP A 69 -8.27 2.59 -16.81
N GLU A 70 -8.18 3.78 -17.40
CA GLU A 70 -8.91 4.12 -18.63
C GLU A 70 -8.39 3.34 -19.85
N LYS A 71 -7.07 3.09 -19.93
CA LYS A 71 -6.44 2.29 -21.01
C LYS A 71 -6.53 0.76 -20.82
N GLN A 72 -7.42 0.24 -19.94
CA GLN A 72 -7.73 -1.19 -19.71
C GLN A 72 -6.52 -2.16 -19.63
N ARG A 73 -5.40 -1.75 -19.01
CA ARG A 73 -4.26 -2.66 -18.74
C ARG A 73 -4.35 -3.26 -17.34
N TYR A 74 -5.18 -4.30 -17.21
CA TYR A 74 -5.48 -5.00 -15.94
C TYR A 74 -4.24 -5.47 -15.16
N THR A 75 -3.18 -5.89 -15.85
CA THR A 75 -1.92 -6.36 -15.21
C THR A 75 -1.17 -5.22 -14.50
N SER A 76 -1.32 -3.99 -14.98
CA SER A 76 -0.72 -2.80 -14.37
C SER A 76 -1.54 -2.30 -13.19
N ALA A 77 -2.87 -2.42 -13.27
CA ALA A 77 -3.81 -2.03 -12.21
C ALA A 77 -3.69 -2.94 -10.97
N LEU A 78 -3.63 -4.27 -11.15
CA LEU A 78 -3.49 -5.21 -10.03
C LEU A 78 -2.17 -4.99 -9.26
N LYS A 79 -1.08 -4.77 -9.99
CA LYS A 79 0.23 -4.47 -9.42
C LYS A 79 0.23 -3.13 -8.67
N GLN A 80 -0.54 -2.15 -9.16
CA GLN A 80 -0.74 -0.87 -8.48
C GLN A 80 -1.67 -0.96 -7.25
N GLU A 81 -2.69 -1.82 -7.24
CA GLU A 81 -3.58 -2.02 -6.08
C GLU A 81 -2.87 -2.78 -4.95
N LEU A 82 -2.10 -3.83 -5.29
CA LEU A 82 -1.23 -4.55 -4.36
C LEU A 82 -0.14 -3.63 -3.80
N SER A 83 0.48 -2.83 -4.67
CA SER A 83 1.34 -1.73 -4.23
C SER A 83 0.57 -0.77 -3.34
N ARG A 84 -0.67 -0.40 -3.59
CA ARG A 84 -1.41 0.58 -2.78
C ARG A 84 -1.69 0.09 -1.36
N TRP A 85 -1.99 -1.21 -1.21
CA TRP A 85 -2.19 -1.87 0.07
C TRP A 85 -0.88 -2.03 0.83
N VAL A 86 0.20 -2.44 0.16
CA VAL A 86 1.49 -2.77 0.79
C VAL A 86 2.41 -1.55 0.94
N MET A 87 2.38 -0.63 -0.03
CA MET A 87 3.33 0.48 -0.23
C MET A 87 2.70 1.58 -1.10
N ARG A 88 1.99 2.54 -0.49
CA ARG A 88 1.72 3.80 -1.21
C ARG A 88 3.07 4.53 -1.38
N TYR A 89 3.77 4.20 -2.46
CA TYR A 89 5.02 4.82 -2.90
C TYR A 89 6.16 4.90 -1.87
N GLY A 90 6.21 3.98 -0.89
CA GLY A 90 7.35 3.81 0.01
C GLY A 90 7.66 5.02 0.91
N GLU A 91 6.65 5.81 1.27
CA GLU A 91 6.82 7.05 2.05
C GLU A 91 6.04 7.08 3.38
N SER A 92 5.11 6.15 3.62
CA SER A 92 4.34 6.12 4.87
C SER A 92 4.51 4.80 5.62
N PRO A 93 5.45 4.71 6.59
CA PRO A 93 5.70 3.49 7.36
C PRO A 93 4.45 3.08 8.16
N TYR A 94 3.60 4.07 8.50
CA TYR A 94 2.33 3.86 9.17
C TYR A 94 1.38 2.90 8.43
N ARG A 95 1.39 2.88 7.09
CA ARG A 95 0.54 1.95 6.33
C ARG A 95 1.02 0.51 6.45
N VAL A 96 2.33 0.29 6.49
CA VAL A 96 2.91 -1.05 6.71
C VAL A 96 2.58 -1.55 8.12
N LEU A 97 2.63 -0.66 9.11
CA LEU A 97 2.16 -0.98 10.46
C LEU A 97 0.67 -1.31 10.49
N LEU A 98 -0.16 -0.56 9.76
CA LEU A 98 -1.59 -0.81 9.69
C LEU A 98 -1.93 -2.11 8.97
N THR A 99 -1.24 -2.46 7.88
CA THR A 99 -1.42 -3.77 7.23
C THR A 99 -0.95 -4.91 8.11
N SER A 100 0.16 -4.75 8.82
CA SER A 100 0.65 -5.73 9.79
C SER A 100 -0.37 -5.94 10.91
N LEU A 101 -0.92 -4.86 11.48
CA LEU A 101 -1.98 -4.92 12.48
C LEU A 101 -3.24 -5.61 11.94
N PHE A 102 -3.63 -5.29 10.70
CA PHE A 102 -4.78 -5.93 10.05
C PHE A 102 -4.56 -7.44 9.88
N VAL A 103 -3.37 -7.86 9.42
CA VAL A 103 -3.01 -9.28 9.30
C VAL A 103 -3.07 -9.97 10.67
N ILE A 104 -2.46 -9.38 11.69
CA ILE A 104 -2.51 -9.90 13.07
C ILE A 104 -3.95 -10.08 13.55
N VAL A 105 -4.79 -9.05 13.43
CA VAL A 105 -6.19 -9.12 13.87
C VAL A 105 -6.99 -10.16 13.06
N LEU A 106 -6.76 -10.24 11.74
CA LEU A 106 -7.40 -11.23 10.87
C LEU A 106 -7.08 -12.65 11.31
N PHE A 107 -5.80 -12.96 11.52
CA PHE A 107 -5.37 -14.30 11.96
C PHE A 107 -5.81 -14.61 13.38
N ALA A 108 -5.78 -13.64 14.29
CA ALA A 108 -6.31 -13.76 15.65
C ALA A 108 -7.78 -14.20 15.68
N VAL A 109 -8.60 -13.71 14.74
CA VAL A 109 -10.01 -14.14 14.61
C VAL A 109 -10.13 -15.50 13.91
N MET A 110 -9.24 -15.82 12.97
CA MET A 110 -9.26 -17.11 12.26
C MET A 110 -8.81 -18.31 13.11
N PHE A 111 -7.85 -18.14 14.03
CA PHE A 111 -7.36 -19.24 14.87
C PHE A 111 -8.45 -19.96 15.70
N PRO A 112 -9.33 -19.27 16.44
CA PRO A 112 -10.37 -19.93 17.21
C PRO A 112 -11.44 -20.61 16.34
N LEU A 113 -11.55 -20.26 15.04
CA LEU A 113 -12.48 -20.86 14.09
C LEU A 113 -11.93 -22.13 13.41
N THR A 114 -10.60 -22.34 13.39
CA THR A 114 -9.94 -23.33 12.52
C THR A 114 -9.39 -24.56 13.25
N GLY A 115 -9.48 -24.57 14.58
CA GLY A 115 -8.96 -25.65 15.43
C GLY A 115 -8.54 -25.17 16.83
N GLY A 116 -8.41 -23.85 17.00
CA GLY A 116 -8.10 -23.19 18.26
C GLY A 116 -6.63 -23.31 18.66
N ILE A 117 -6.36 -22.78 19.85
CA ILE A 117 -5.02 -22.71 20.43
C ILE A 117 -5.01 -23.39 21.79
N GLN A 118 -3.93 -24.11 22.09
CA GLN A 118 -3.68 -24.76 23.37
C GLN A 118 -2.69 -23.94 24.17
N GLU A 119 -3.00 -23.64 25.42
CA GLU A 119 -2.02 -23.16 26.39
C GLU A 119 -1.68 -24.33 27.31
N GLY A 120 -0.43 -24.80 27.23
CA GLY A 120 0.08 -25.87 28.08
C GLY A 120 0.82 -25.25 29.27
N ARG A 121 0.17 -25.17 30.43
CA ARG A 121 0.79 -24.66 31.66
C ARG A 121 0.46 -25.57 32.84
N ASP A 122 1.50 -26.10 33.49
CA ASP A 122 1.42 -26.97 34.68
C ASP A 122 0.48 -28.19 34.54
N GLY A 123 0.53 -28.88 33.40
CA GLY A 123 -0.19 -30.15 33.21
C GLY A 123 -1.71 -30.04 33.06
N GLN A 124 -2.25 -28.82 32.98
CA GLN A 124 -3.61 -28.56 32.52
C GLN A 124 -3.59 -27.86 31.18
N ASP A 125 -4.05 -28.55 30.15
CA ASP A 125 -4.13 -28.01 28.81
C ASP A 125 -5.47 -27.31 28.61
N ILE A 126 -5.45 -25.99 28.55
CA ILE A 126 -6.65 -25.20 28.25
C ILE A 126 -6.70 -24.99 26.74
N THR A 127 -7.70 -25.60 26.12
CA THR A 127 -7.98 -25.47 24.68
C THR A 127 -8.97 -24.35 24.45
N TYR A 128 -8.52 -23.27 23.80
CA TYR A 128 -9.35 -22.13 23.42
C TYR A 128 -9.91 -22.36 22.01
N VAL A 129 -11.10 -22.96 21.92
CA VAL A 129 -11.82 -23.26 20.67
C VAL A 129 -13.26 -22.81 20.78
N ILE A 130 -13.74 -21.97 19.85
CA ILE A 130 -15.15 -21.59 19.77
C ILE A 130 -15.92 -22.75 19.11
N GLN A 131 -16.34 -23.74 19.91
CA GLN A 131 -17.14 -24.86 19.40
C GLN A 131 -18.60 -24.44 19.13
N ASN A 132 -19.17 -23.56 19.97
CA ASN A 132 -20.55 -23.07 19.83
C ASN A 132 -20.65 -21.56 20.14
N PRO A 133 -20.74 -20.68 19.12
CA PRO A 133 -20.85 -19.23 19.31
C PRO A 133 -22.11 -18.78 20.08
N GLU A 134 -23.20 -19.54 20.00
CA GLU A 134 -24.51 -19.15 20.54
C GLU A 134 -24.64 -19.32 22.06
N VAL A 135 -23.82 -20.18 22.67
CA VAL A 135 -23.83 -20.48 24.12
C VAL A 135 -22.59 -19.96 24.84
N ALA A 136 -21.65 -19.36 24.10
CA ALA A 136 -20.41 -18.86 24.65
C ALA A 136 -20.65 -17.54 25.42
N PRO A 137 -20.29 -17.46 26.71
CA PRO A 137 -20.37 -16.20 27.44
C PRO A 137 -19.47 -15.14 26.78
N MET A 138 -19.95 -13.89 26.71
CA MET A 138 -19.19 -12.78 26.10
C MET A 138 -17.78 -12.62 26.69
N TRP A 139 -17.64 -12.84 28.00
CA TRP A 139 -16.34 -12.79 28.69
C TRP A 139 -15.38 -13.91 28.25
N TRP A 140 -15.90 -15.07 27.88
CA TRP A 140 -15.10 -16.20 27.41
C TRP A 140 -14.62 -15.96 25.98
N VAL A 141 -15.50 -15.44 25.10
CA VAL A 141 -15.12 -15.01 23.75
C VAL A 141 -14.03 -13.94 23.79
N GLY A 142 -14.17 -12.94 24.66
CA GLY A 142 -13.13 -11.92 24.87
C GLY A 142 -11.78 -12.52 25.30
N ARG A 143 -11.79 -13.52 26.21
CA ARG A 143 -10.57 -14.23 26.61
C ARG A 143 -9.94 -15.01 25.45
N VAL A 144 -10.74 -15.75 24.68
CA VAL A 144 -10.26 -16.51 23.52
C VAL A 144 -9.62 -15.56 22.50
N LEU A 145 -10.31 -14.48 22.13
CA LEU A 145 -9.78 -13.50 21.18
C LEU A 145 -8.50 -12.83 21.69
N PHE A 146 -8.40 -12.52 22.99
CA PHE A 146 -7.19 -11.93 23.55
C PHE A 146 -6.00 -12.90 23.51
N LYS A 147 -6.23 -14.18 23.83
CA LYS A 147 -5.21 -15.23 23.74
C LYS A 147 -4.81 -15.52 22.29
N SER A 148 -5.76 -15.56 21.37
CA SER A 148 -5.51 -15.73 19.94
C SER A 148 -4.79 -14.53 19.33
N LEU A 149 -5.08 -13.31 19.79
CA LEU A 149 -4.36 -12.10 19.42
C LEU A 149 -2.92 -12.15 19.90
N TYR A 150 -2.68 -12.54 21.15
CA TYR A 150 -1.34 -12.72 21.68
C TYR A 150 -0.55 -13.77 20.86
N PHE A 151 -1.15 -14.93 20.57
CA PHE A 151 -0.52 -15.95 19.74
C PHE A 151 -0.20 -15.44 18.33
N SER A 152 -1.13 -14.74 17.70
CA SER A 152 -0.95 -14.12 16.39
C SER A 152 0.19 -13.09 16.37
N VAL A 153 0.27 -12.21 17.38
CA VAL A 153 1.38 -11.25 17.51
C VAL A 153 2.72 -11.96 17.64
N VAL A 154 2.82 -12.99 18.48
CA VAL A 154 4.05 -13.76 18.73
C VAL A 154 4.47 -14.54 17.48
N THR A 155 3.51 -15.13 16.76
CA THR A 155 3.76 -15.86 15.51
C THR A 155 4.15 -14.92 14.37
N PHE A 156 3.44 -13.80 14.21
CA PHE A 156 3.74 -12.77 13.21
C PHE A 156 5.13 -12.17 13.41
N ALA A 157 5.49 -11.87 14.67
CA ALA A 157 6.80 -11.36 15.02
C ALA A 157 7.88 -12.45 15.02
N THR A 158 7.52 -13.71 14.76
CA THR A 158 8.43 -14.87 14.74
C THR A 158 9.14 -15.16 16.06
N LEU A 159 8.55 -14.73 17.19
CA LEU A 159 9.13 -14.98 18.53
C LEU A 159 8.95 -16.44 18.97
N GLY A 160 7.75 -16.99 18.77
CA GLY A 160 7.46 -18.42 19.03
C GLY A 160 7.81 -18.90 20.44
N TYR A 161 7.32 -18.23 21.50
CA TYR A 161 7.63 -18.59 22.90
C TYR A 161 7.31 -20.04 23.29
N GLY A 162 6.40 -20.71 22.57
CA GLY A 162 6.05 -22.12 22.79
C GLY A 162 5.07 -22.36 23.95
N ASP A 163 4.61 -21.29 24.60
CA ASP A 163 3.58 -21.29 25.64
C ASP A 163 2.19 -21.61 25.08
N ILE A 164 1.93 -21.16 23.85
CA ILE A 164 0.70 -21.42 23.12
C ILE A 164 1.03 -22.12 21.81
N GLN A 165 0.28 -23.19 21.50
CA GLN A 165 0.47 -23.99 20.29
C GLN A 165 -0.83 -24.13 19.51
N PRO A 166 -0.79 -24.06 18.17
CA PRO A 166 -1.97 -24.24 17.34
C PRO A 166 -2.36 -25.73 17.30
N ILE A 167 -3.65 -26.01 17.55
CA ILE A 167 -4.19 -27.37 17.53
C ILE A 167 -4.81 -27.65 16.16
N GLY A 168 -4.38 -28.76 15.55
CA GLY A 168 -4.92 -29.24 14.28
C GLY A 168 -4.14 -28.79 13.04
N PRO A 169 -4.33 -29.50 11.91
CA PRO A 169 -3.57 -29.29 10.69
C PRO A 169 -3.81 -27.90 10.07
N TRP A 170 -5.06 -27.40 10.13
CA TRP A 170 -5.42 -26.11 9.58
C TRP A 170 -4.81 -24.94 10.37
N ALA A 171 -4.90 -24.97 11.69
CA ALA A 171 -4.30 -23.93 12.55
C ALA A 171 -2.76 -23.87 12.39
N ARG A 172 -2.09 -25.02 12.24
CA ARG A 172 -0.65 -25.09 11.96
C ARG A 172 -0.29 -24.51 10.59
N PHE A 173 -1.08 -24.80 9.57
CA PHE A 173 -0.89 -24.24 8.23
C PHE A 173 -1.08 -22.71 8.23
N LEU A 174 -2.12 -22.22 8.91
CA LEU A 174 -2.35 -20.78 9.11
C LEU A 174 -1.19 -20.12 9.84
N ALA A 175 -0.68 -20.70 10.93
CA ALA A 175 0.48 -20.18 11.64
C ALA A 175 1.73 -20.09 10.74
N GLY A 176 1.93 -21.06 9.85
CA GLY A 176 3.01 -21.02 8.86
C GLY A 176 2.86 -19.86 7.86
N ILE A 177 1.64 -19.64 7.34
CA ILE A 177 1.36 -18.49 6.44
C ILE A 177 1.55 -17.17 7.18
N GLU A 178 1.05 -17.06 8.41
CA GLU A 178 1.18 -15.86 9.23
C GLU A 178 2.64 -15.51 9.49
N SER A 179 3.46 -16.49 9.86
CA SER A 179 4.89 -16.32 10.08
C SER A 179 5.60 -15.84 8.80
N LEU A 180 5.25 -16.40 7.64
CA LEU A 180 5.80 -15.98 6.36
C LEU A 180 5.40 -14.53 6.01
N LEU A 181 4.12 -14.18 6.18
CA LEU A 181 3.63 -12.82 5.97
C LEU A 181 4.28 -11.83 6.95
N GLY A 182 4.46 -12.23 8.21
CA GLY A 182 5.14 -11.46 9.24
C GLY A 182 6.58 -11.13 8.85
N ALA A 183 7.33 -12.13 8.40
CA ALA A 183 8.69 -11.93 7.91
C ALA A 183 8.76 -10.98 6.70
N LEU A 184 7.85 -11.14 5.73
CA LEU A 184 7.79 -10.25 4.56
C LEU A 184 7.43 -8.81 4.93
N LEU A 185 6.45 -8.61 5.82
CA LEU A 185 6.03 -7.28 6.27
C LEU A 185 7.06 -6.61 7.17
N ALA A 186 7.77 -7.37 8.01
CA ALA A 186 8.89 -6.87 8.80
C ALA A 186 10.04 -6.40 7.92
N ALA A 187 10.44 -7.20 6.91
CA ALA A 187 11.47 -6.82 5.94
C ALA A 187 11.07 -5.54 5.17
N LEU A 188 9.80 -5.45 4.77
CA LEU A 188 9.24 -4.27 4.13
C LEU A 188 9.29 -3.03 5.03
N LEU A 189 8.94 -3.18 6.30
CA LEU A 189 8.96 -2.11 7.29
C LEU A 189 10.38 -1.55 7.44
N VAL A 190 11.37 -2.45 7.60
CA VAL A 190 12.79 -2.06 7.69
C VAL A 190 13.23 -1.32 6.44
N PHE A 191 12.89 -1.82 5.24
CA PHE A 191 13.20 -1.15 3.98
C PHE A 191 12.61 0.27 3.90
N VAL A 192 11.34 0.44 4.29
CA VAL A 192 10.68 1.76 4.29
C VAL A 192 11.34 2.70 5.30
N LEU A 193 11.67 2.23 6.50
CA LEU A 193 12.37 3.02 7.51
C LEU A 193 13.76 3.46 7.04
N ALA A 194 14.53 2.54 6.44
CA ALA A 194 15.84 2.85 5.87
C ALA A 194 15.76 3.93 4.77
N ARG A 195 14.71 3.87 3.95
CA ARG A 195 14.43 4.88 2.93
C ARG A 195 14.06 6.23 3.51
N ILE A 196 13.45 6.32 4.69
CA ILE A 196 13.12 7.61 5.32
C ILE A 196 14.37 8.32 5.84
N VAL A 197 15.34 7.57 6.36
CA VAL A 197 16.58 8.13 6.92
C VAL A 197 17.57 8.58 5.85
N THR A 198 17.48 8.04 4.64
CA THR A 198 18.40 8.33 3.53
C THR A 198 18.05 9.60 2.73
N TRP A 199 17.03 10.36 3.13
CA TRP A 199 16.59 11.59 2.49
C TRP A 199 16.58 12.77 3.45
#